data_AF-A0AAN9B2Q9-F1
#
_entry.id   AF-A0AAN9B2Q9-F1
#
_cell.length_a   1.000
_cell.length_b   1.000
_cell.length_c   1.000
_cell.angle_alpha   90.00
_cell.angle_beta   90.00
_cell.angle_gamma   90.00
#
_symmetry.space_group_name_H-M   'P 1'
#
loop_
_entity.id
_entity.type
_entity.pdbx_description
1 polymer ?
#
loop_
_entity_poly.entity_id
_entity_poly.type
_entity_poly.pdbx_seq_one_letter_code
_entity_poly.pdbx_strand_id
1 'polypeptide(L)'
;MCKSSLRLTLPCFHIVLQYINLNIVCVPTGKTVVLVLQGVRWLRQGHDVHVISTQYTTRAVSTSIKQQLEMSLSAGPTPSLTPGSVSYHLYDFWNREGDVDQAVTDLVACVNNGQLHVLIDEVSFDSRKKKGPRHTRLVTRLAQQVPHLYLWCAGIENTETPPALQTQVFTVPLRSAPAVLREIQPVIHRFAVHDYSDSGVPAPGDGLSVIRLSHHGNAHTGRWPLDCAQCGQDIAAELRRLGVGKLCSW
;
A
#
# COMPACT_ATOMS: atom_id res chain seq x y z
N MET A 1 -34.40 -49.45 -4.32
CA MET A 1 -33.50 -49.24 -3.16
C MET A 1 -32.13 -48.81 -3.67
N CYS A 2 -31.51 -47.85 -2.98
CA CYS A 2 -30.39 -47.02 -3.40
C CYS A 2 -29.22 -47.72 -4.10
N LYS A 3 -28.76 -47.08 -5.18
CA LYS A 3 -27.41 -47.19 -5.72
C LYS A 3 -26.49 -46.26 -4.91
N SER A 4 -25.34 -46.77 -4.50
CA SER A 4 -24.16 -45.96 -4.17
C SER A 4 -22.93 -46.75 -4.57
N SER A 5 -22.23 -46.28 -5.60
CA SER A 5 -20.84 -46.61 -5.84
C SER A 5 -20.12 -45.34 -6.28
N LEU A 6 -19.07 -45.03 -5.54
CA LEU A 6 -18.22 -43.86 -5.62
C LEU A 6 -17.67 -43.65 -7.04
N ARG A 7 -17.78 -42.42 -7.53
CA ARG A 7 -16.78 -41.83 -8.43
C ARG A 7 -16.25 -40.57 -7.76
N LEU A 8 -14.92 -40.54 -7.59
CA LEU A 8 -14.15 -39.35 -7.23
C LEU A 8 -14.29 -38.32 -8.35
N THR A 9 -15.10 -37.30 -8.11
CA THR A 9 -15.05 -36.03 -8.85
C THR A 9 -14.48 -34.97 -7.92
N LEU A 10 -13.35 -34.40 -8.35
CA LEU A 10 -12.75 -33.19 -7.78
C LEU A 10 -13.84 -32.12 -7.58
N PRO A 11 -14.08 -31.62 -6.36
CA PRO A 11 -14.98 -30.50 -6.19
C PRO A 11 -14.25 -29.23 -6.60
N CYS A 12 -14.75 -28.65 -7.69
CA CYS A 12 -14.76 -27.24 -7.97
C CYS A 12 -14.64 -26.41 -6.68
N PHE A 13 -13.60 -25.59 -6.57
CA PHE A 13 -13.61 -24.46 -5.64
C PHE A 13 -14.64 -23.44 -6.16
N HIS A 14 -15.91 -23.68 -5.80
CA HIS A 14 -16.93 -22.65 -5.73
C HIS A 14 -16.55 -21.73 -4.57
N ILE A 15 -15.70 -20.75 -4.87
CA ILE A 15 -15.51 -19.60 -3.99
C ILE A 15 -16.79 -18.76 -4.13
N VAL A 16 -17.71 -18.95 -3.19
CA VAL A 16 -18.81 -18.02 -2.95
C VAL A 16 -18.19 -16.77 -2.33
N LEU A 17 -17.73 -15.83 -3.16
CA LEU A 17 -17.38 -14.48 -2.72
C LEU A 17 -18.63 -13.61 -2.82
N GLN A 18 -19.43 -13.62 -1.75
CA GLN A 18 -20.33 -12.50 -1.52
C GLN A 18 -19.49 -11.26 -1.22
N TYR A 19 -19.46 -10.39 -2.23
CA TYR A 19 -19.03 -8.99 -2.29
C TYR A 19 -18.75 -8.29 -0.95
N ILE A 20 -17.48 -7.89 -0.78
CA ILE A 20 -16.90 -6.69 -0.15
C ILE A 20 -15.41 -7.03 0.02
N ASN A 21 -14.54 -6.60 -0.91
CA ASN A 21 -13.11 -6.96 -0.90
C ASN A 21 -12.32 -5.80 -0.30
N LEU A 22 -12.20 -5.77 1.03
CA LEU A 22 -11.34 -4.82 1.72
C LEU A 22 -10.17 -5.52 2.39
N ASN A 23 -8.94 -5.21 1.97
CA ASN A 23 -7.73 -5.84 2.51
C ASN A 23 -6.75 -4.81 3.06
N ILE A 24 -6.25 -5.03 4.27
CA ILE A 24 -5.09 -4.28 4.81
C ILE A 24 -3.82 -5.10 4.62
N VAL A 25 -2.75 -4.46 4.15
CA VAL A 25 -1.39 -5.02 4.08
C VAL A 25 -0.53 -4.38 5.18
N CYS A 26 -0.04 -5.18 6.13
CA CYS A 26 0.90 -4.73 7.16
C CYS A 26 2.36 -5.11 6.85
N VAL A 27 3.34 -4.36 7.41
CA VAL A 27 4.81 -4.65 7.52
C VAL A 27 5.77 -3.95 6.49
N PRO A 28 7.00 -3.49 6.85
CA PRO A 28 7.78 -2.49 6.05
C PRO A 28 8.17 -2.82 4.59
N THR A 29 8.12 -4.08 4.14
CA THR A 29 8.82 -4.46 2.88
C THR A 29 7.88 -5.09 1.88
N GLY A 30 7.26 -4.25 1.05
CA GLY A 30 6.46 -4.67 -0.10
C GLY A 30 4.98 -4.28 -0.06
N LYS A 31 4.51 -3.56 0.97
CA LYS A 31 3.11 -3.07 1.04
C LYS A 31 2.67 -2.32 -0.21
N THR A 32 3.42 -1.27 -0.53
CA THR A 32 3.19 -0.44 -1.72
C THR A 32 3.23 -1.28 -2.99
N VAL A 33 4.08 -2.31 -3.05
CA VAL A 33 4.16 -3.22 -4.21
C VAL A 33 2.88 -4.04 -4.34
N VAL A 34 2.35 -4.58 -3.25
CA VAL A 34 1.09 -5.32 -3.26
C VAL A 34 -0.06 -4.40 -3.71
N LEU A 35 -0.12 -3.16 -3.21
CA LEU A 35 -1.11 -2.18 -3.66
C LEU A 35 -0.98 -1.89 -5.17
N VAL A 36 0.25 -1.70 -5.66
CA VAL A 36 0.51 -1.48 -7.10
C VAL A 36 0.09 -2.70 -7.91
N LEU A 37 0.47 -3.92 -7.51
CA LEU A 37 0.09 -5.15 -8.22
C LEU A 37 -1.43 -5.33 -8.30
N GLN A 38 -2.12 -5.04 -7.20
CA GLN A 38 -3.59 -5.09 -7.16
C GLN A 38 -4.21 -4.00 -8.04
N GLY A 39 -3.68 -2.78 -8.02
CA GLY A 39 -4.13 -1.70 -8.90
C GLY A 39 -3.93 -2.03 -10.38
N VAL A 40 -2.77 -2.55 -10.76
CA VAL A 40 -2.49 -3.00 -12.14
C VAL A 40 -3.49 -4.07 -12.57
N ARG A 41 -3.82 -5.01 -11.68
CA ARG A 41 -4.82 -6.05 -11.95
C ARG A 41 -6.19 -5.43 -12.24
N TRP A 42 -6.67 -4.49 -11.42
CA TRP A 42 -7.96 -3.82 -11.63
C TRP A 42 -7.99 -3.02 -12.94
N LEU A 43 -6.92 -2.27 -13.22
CA LEU A 43 -6.80 -1.50 -14.46
C LEU A 43 -6.86 -2.38 -15.71
N ARG A 44 -6.18 -3.54 -15.69
CA ARG A 44 -6.21 -4.52 -16.78
C ARG A 44 -7.57 -5.19 -16.97
N GLN A 45 -8.41 -5.18 -15.94
CA GLN A 45 -9.80 -5.65 -15.99
C GLN A 45 -10.77 -4.55 -16.46
N GLY A 46 -10.27 -3.35 -16.76
CA GLY A 46 -11.09 -2.21 -17.21
C GLY A 46 -11.69 -1.37 -16.08
N HIS A 47 -11.23 -1.57 -14.84
CA HIS A 47 -11.73 -0.81 -13.69
C HIS A 47 -10.90 0.44 -13.42
N ASP A 48 -11.59 1.56 -13.16
CA ASP A 48 -10.94 2.79 -12.69
C ASP A 48 -10.42 2.62 -11.27
N VAL A 49 -9.20 3.09 -11.02
CA VAL A 49 -8.50 2.97 -9.72
C VAL A 49 -8.23 4.34 -9.13
N HIS A 50 -8.70 4.55 -7.91
CA HIS A 50 -8.54 5.79 -7.15
C HIS A 50 -7.44 5.64 -6.09
N VAL A 51 -6.33 6.36 -6.25
CA VAL A 51 -5.23 6.39 -5.29
C VAL A 51 -5.41 7.60 -4.36
N ILE A 52 -5.40 7.36 -3.05
CA ILE A 52 -5.66 8.41 -2.05
C ILE A 52 -4.40 8.71 -1.23
N SER A 53 -4.05 9.98 -1.13
CA SER A 53 -3.13 10.51 -0.12
C SER A 53 -3.93 11.16 1.00
N THR A 54 -3.78 10.67 2.23
CA THR A 54 -4.53 11.19 3.39
C THR A 54 -3.79 12.28 4.17
N GLN A 55 -2.51 12.56 3.86
CA GLN A 55 -1.73 13.62 4.48
C GLN A 55 -0.53 14.03 3.61
N TYR A 56 0.12 15.14 3.95
CA TYR A 56 1.30 15.63 3.24
C TYR A 56 2.45 14.60 3.19
N THR A 57 2.72 13.94 4.32
CA THR A 57 3.83 12.98 4.43
C THR A 57 3.63 11.71 3.62
N THR A 58 2.40 11.39 3.19
CA THR A 58 2.08 10.20 2.38
C THR A 58 2.02 10.50 0.89
N ARG A 59 2.24 11.75 0.49
CA ARG A 59 2.20 12.18 -0.93
C ARG A 59 3.26 11.49 -1.77
N ALA A 60 4.48 11.34 -1.25
CA ALA A 60 5.57 10.70 -2.00
C ALA A 60 5.22 9.25 -2.36
N VAL A 61 4.68 8.49 -1.40
CA VAL A 61 4.29 7.09 -1.59
C VAL A 61 3.10 6.97 -2.54
N SER A 62 2.05 7.76 -2.31
CA SER A 62 0.84 7.71 -3.14
C SER A 62 1.08 8.22 -4.57
N THR A 63 1.95 9.21 -4.76
CA THR A 63 2.42 9.65 -6.09
C THR A 63 3.21 8.54 -6.78
N SER A 64 4.09 7.84 -6.05
CA SER A 64 4.83 6.71 -6.60
C SER A 64 3.91 5.57 -7.03
N ILE A 65 2.87 5.25 -6.26
CA ILE A 65 1.83 4.28 -6.67
C ILE A 65 1.19 4.74 -7.97
N LYS A 66 0.70 5.98 -8.04
CA LYS A 66 0.05 6.54 -9.24
C LYS A 66 0.95 6.41 -10.48
N GLN A 67 2.21 6.85 -10.37
CA GLN A 67 3.18 6.77 -11.45
C GLN A 67 3.44 5.32 -11.89
N GLN A 68 3.58 4.37 -10.95
CA GLN A 68 3.77 2.96 -11.28
C GLN A 68 2.55 2.36 -12.01
N LEU A 69 1.33 2.75 -11.64
CA LEU A 69 0.12 2.35 -12.34
C LEU A 69 0.08 2.92 -13.77
N GLU A 70 0.35 4.22 -13.94
CA GLU A 70 0.41 4.89 -15.25
C GLU A 70 1.49 4.29 -16.18
N MET A 71 2.68 3.99 -15.64
CA MET A 71 3.74 3.30 -16.39
C MET A 71 3.31 1.90 -16.81
N SER A 72 2.61 1.17 -15.93
CA SER A 72 2.14 -0.19 -16.22
C SER A 72 1.07 -0.24 -17.30
N LEU A 73 0.23 0.81 -17.40
CA LEU A 73 -0.73 1.00 -18.49
C LEU A 73 0.00 1.24 -19.83
N SER A 74 1.07 2.03 -19.80
CA SER A 74 1.83 2.41 -20.99
C SER A 74 2.70 1.26 -21.56
N ALA A 75 3.09 0.29 -20.72
CA ALA A 75 3.99 -0.79 -21.09
C ALA A 75 3.29 -2.11 -21.52
N GLY A 76 1.96 -2.18 -21.45
CA GLY A 76 1.20 -3.40 -21.77
C GLY A 76 0.81 -3.52 -23.25
N PRO A 77 0.71 -4.74 -23.81
CA PRO A 77 0.05 -4.94 -25.11
C PRO A 77 -1.42 -4.50 -25.00
N THR A 78 -1.91 -3.80 -26.02
CA THR A 78 -3.30 -3.34 -26.13
C THR A 78 -4.26 -4.54 -25.98
N PRO A 79 -5.03 -4.63 -24.87
CA PRO A 79 -6.11 -5.59 -24.79
C PRO A 79 -7.23 -5.15 -25.75
N SER A 80 -8.09 -6.09 -26.16
CA SER A 80 -9.35 -5.77 -26.86
C SER A 80 -10.32 -4.94 -26.02
N LEU A 81 -10.05 -4.78 -24.72
CA LEU A 81 -10.77 -3.95 -23.77
C LEU A 81 -9.99 -2.66 -23.50
N THR A 82 -10.69 -1.52 -23.50
CA THR A 82 -10.15 -0.26 -22.99
C THR A 82 -9.70 -0.44 -21.54
N PRO A 83 -8.41 -0.22 -21.21
CA PRO A 83 -7.93 -0.26 -19.85
C PRO A 83 -8.66 0.77 -18.98
N GLY A 84 -8.76 0.49 -17.68
CA GLY A 84 -9.28 1.47 -16.71
C GLY A 84 -8.36 2.68 -16.55
N SER A 85 -8.85 3.73 -15.90
CA SER A 85 -8.11 4.96 -15.63
C SER A 85 -7.56 5.03 -14.20
N VAL A 86 -6.53 5.84 -13.99
CA VAL A 86 -5.96 6.11 -12.65
C VAL A 86 -6.31 7.53 -12.24
N SER A 87 -6.97 7.67 -11.10
CA SER A 87 -7.30 8.97 -10.50
C SER A 87 -6.54 9.14 -9.18
N TYR A 88 -6.09 10.36 -8.90
CA TYR A 88 -5.33 10.69 -7.70
C TYR A 88 -6.03 11.74 -6.86
N HIS A 89 -6.21 11.44 -5.57
CA HIS A 89 -6.95 12.29 -4.63
C HIS A 89 -6.06 12.70 -3.46
N LEU A 90 -6.11 13.99 -3.11
CA LEU A 90 -5.30 14.60 -2.07
C LEU A 90 -6.16 15.17 -0.96
N TYR A 91 -5.99 14.65 0.25
CA TYR A 91 -6.65 15.11 1.46
C TYR A 91 -5.64 15.35 2.58
N ASP A 92 -6.03 16.14 3.58
CA ASP A 92 -5.25 16.40 4.80
C ASP A 92 -6.05 16.01 6.05
N PHE A 93 -6.05 14.70 6.33
CA PHE A 93 -6.68 14.13 7.52
C PHE A 93 -5.90 14.47 8.80
N TRP A 94 -4.78 15.19 8.74
CA TRP A 94 -4.09 15.63 9.95
C TRP A 94 -4.61 16.99 10.43
N ASN A 95 -4.74 17.95 9.52
CA ASN A 95 -5.11 19.32 9.85
C ASN A 95 -6.57 19.64 9.59
N ARG A 96 -7.22 18.96 8.63
CA ARG A 96 -8.55 19.32 8.16
C ARG A 96 -9.53 18.17 8.42
N GLU A 97 -10.45 18.38 9.34
CA GLU A 97 -11.44 17.33 9.63
C GLU A 97 -12.48 17.19 8.51
N GLY A 98 -12.87 18.30 7.89
CA GLY A 98 -13.82 18.32 6.78
C GLY A 98 -13.35 17.55 5.55
N ASP A 99 -12.03 17.36 5.39
CA ASP A 99 -11.47 16.59 4.28
C ASP A 99 -11.92 15.12 4.29
N VAL A 100 -12.32 14.56 5.43
CA VAL A 100 -12.87 13.20 5.48
C VAL A 100 -14.23 13.13 4.79
N ASP A 101 -15.10 14.09 5.05
CA ASP A 101 -16.45 14.15 4.46
C ASP A 101 -16.39 14.55 2.99
N GLN A 102 -15.44 15.42 2.63
CA GLN A 102 -15.10 15.72 1.25
C GLN A 102 -14.63 14.46 0.51
N ALA A 103 -13.71 13.70 1.10
CA ALA A 103 -13.21 12.46 0.51
C ALA A 103 -14.32 11.43 0.26
N VAL A 104 -15.23 11.26 1.22
CA VAL A 104 -16.40 10.39 1.02
C VAL A 104 -17.25 10.89 -0.14
N THR A 105 -17.55 12.19 -0.19
CA THR A 105 -18.38 12.80 -1.23
C THR A 105 -17.77 12.60 -2.61
N ASP A 106 -16.48 12.91 -2.77
CA ASP A 106 -15.77 12.82 -4.04
C ASP A 106 -15.67 11.37 -4.53
N LEU A 107 -15.38 10.43 -3.63
CA LEU A 107 -15.25 9.01 -3.98
C LEU A 107 -16.60 8.36 -4.30
N VAL A 108 -17.66 8.72 -3.58
CA VAL A 108 -19.02 8.25 -3.89
C VAL A 108 -19.48 8.78 -5.25
N ALA A 109 -19.11 10.01 -5.62
CA ALA A 109 -19.38 10.56 -6.95
C ALA A 109 -18.61 9.83 -8.08
N CYS A 110 -17.51 9.15 -7.75
CA CYS A 110 -16.72 8.36 -8.70
C CYS A 110 -17.23 6.92 -8.88
N VAL A 111 -18.30 6.51 -8.19
CA VAL A 111 -18.83 5.14 -8.32
C VAL A 111 -19.30 4.90 -9.75
N ASN A 112 -18.67 3.93 -10.41
CA ASN A 112 -18.94 3.57 -11.79
C ASN A 112 -19.54 2.16 -11.84
N ASN A 113 -20.71 2.01 -12.45
CA ASN A 113 -21.46 0.74 -12.48
C ASN A 113 -21.66 0.09 -11.08
N GLY A 114 -21.86 0.93 -10.06
CA GLY A 114 -22.03 0.49 -8.67
C GLY A 114 -20.75 0.03 -7.98
N GLN A 115 -19.59 0.11 -8.64
CA GLN A 115 -18.29 -0.32 -8.15
C GLN A 115 -17.36 0.87 -7.88
N LEU A 116 -16.48 0.71 -6.89
CA LEU A 116 -15.42 1.66 -6.60
C LEU A 116 -14.14 0.91 -6.19
N HIS A 117 -13.02 1.22 -6.85
CA HIS A 117 -11.72 0.62 -6.55
C HIS A 117 -10.76 1.66 -5.98
N VAL A 118 -10.30 1.44 -4.75
CA VAL A 118 -9.55 2.44 -3.98
C VAL A 118 -8.28 1.84 -3.42
N LEU A 119 -7.18 2.58 -3.51
CA LEU A 119 -5.89 2.27 -2.91
C LEU A 119 -5.49 3.36 -1.92
N ILE A 120 -5.13 2.97 -0.70
CA ILE A 120 -4.64 3.89 0.34
C ILE A 120 -3.40 3.30 1.01
N ASP A 121 -2.28 3.99 0.98
CA ASP A 121 -1.08 3.61 1.72
C ASP A 121 -0.97 4.40 3.04
N GLU A 122 -0.17 3.91 3.98
CA GLU A 122 0.12 4.55 5.28
C GLU A 122 -1.12 4.84 6.16
N VAL A 123 -2.14 3.97 6.07
CA VAL A 123 -3.31 4.03 6.94
C VAL A 123 -2.96 3.67 8.39
N SER A 124 -3.77 4.17 9.29
CA SER A 124 -3.70 3.93 10.73
C SER A 124 -5.11 3.95 11.27
N PHE A 125 -5.45 2.95 12.08
CA PHE A 125 -6.75 2.83 12.75
C PHE A 125 -6.63 3.01 14.27
N ASP A 126 -5.43 3.32 14.79
CA ASP A 126 -5.21 3.56 16.21
C ASP A 126 -6.06 4.73 16.71
N SER A 127 -7.08 4.44 17.52
CA SER A 127 -7.99 5.44 18.09
C SER A 127 -7.29 6.47 18.96
N ARG A 128 -6.09 6.16 19.48
CA ARG A 128 -5.26 7.08 20.26
C ARG A 128 -4.54 8.11 19.38
N LYS A 129 -4.44 7.86 18.08
CA LYS A 129 -3.83 8.78 17.11
C LYS A 129 -4.91 9.62 16.45
N LYS A 130 -4.61 10.91 16.23
CA LYS A 130 -5.53 11.86 15.58
C LYS A 130 -6.11 11.36 14.25
N LYS A 131 -5.32 10.62 13.46
CA LYS A 131 -5.71 10.07 12.15
C LYS A 131 -6.55 8.78 12.23
N GLY A 132 -6.47 8.02 13.32
CA GLY A 132 -7.15 6.73 13.44
C GLY A 132 -8.66 6.83 13.24
N PRO A 133 -9.36 7.64 14.06
CA PRO A 133 -10.80 7.85 13.90
C PRO A 133 -11.21 8.37 12.52
N ARG A 134 -10.35 9.15 11.86
CA ARG A 134 -10.61 9.72 10.53
C ARG A 134 -10.53 8.67 9.43
N HIS A 135 -9.54 7.80 9.44
CA HIS A 135 -9.49 6.65 8.52
C HIS A 135 -10.64 5.67 8.78
N THR A 136 -10.96 5.38 10.04
CA THR A 136 -12.13 4.56 10.41
C THR A 136 -13.43 5.14 9.89
N ARG A 137 -13.61 6.47 9.99
CA ARG A 137 -14.79 7.17 9.47
C ARG A 137 -14.87 7.07 7.95
N LEU A 138 -13.77 7.31 7.23
CA LEU A 138 -13.71 7.16 5.77
C LEU A 138 -14.14 5.75 5.33
N VAL A 139 -13.49 4.71 5.88
CA VAL A 139 -13.75 3.32 5.51
C VAL A 139 -15.21 2.94 5.80
N THR A 140 -15.69 3.24 7.00
CA THR A 140 -17.07 2.91 7.41
C THR A 140 -18.10 3.58 6.51
N ARG A 141 -17.89 4.87 6.19
CA ARG A 141 -18.82 5.65 5.36
C ARG A 141 -18.83 5.20 3.90
N LEU A 142 -17.68 4.83 3.34
CA LEU A 142 -17.61 4.26 2.00
C LEU A 142 -18.28 2.89 1.96
N ALA A 143 -18.03 2.01 2.94
CA ALA A 143 -18.64 0.68 3.00
C ALA A 143 -20.18 0.74 3.14
N GLN A 144 -20.70 1.76 3.81
CA GLN A 144 -22.15 1.98 3.95
C GLN A 144 -22.81 2.51 2.67
N GLN A 145 -22.10 3.30 1.87
CA GLN A 145 -22.67 4.03 0.73
C GLN A 145 -22.38 3.37 -0.63
N VAL A 146 -21.34 2.54 -0.71
CA VAL A 146 -20.92 1.91 -1.97
C VAL A 146 -21.19 0.40 -1.92
N PRO A 147 -22.18 -0.10 -2.67
CA PRO A 147 -22.56 -1.52 -2.64
C PRO A 147 -21.43 -2.48 -3.01
N HIS A 148 -20.56 -2.09 -3.94
CA HIS A 148 -19.41 -2.89 -4.38
C HIS A 148 -18.10 -2.11 -4.20
N LEU A 149 -17.72 -1.94 -2.94
CA LEU A 149 -16.44 -1.34 -2.56
C LEU A 149 -15.29 -2.35 -2.63
N TYR A 150 -14.26 -2.00 -3.39
CA TYR A 150 -12.99 -2.71 -3.48
C TYR A 150 -11.88 -1.79 -2.94
N LEU A 151 -11.65 -1.81 -1.64
CA LEU A 151 -10.72 -0.91 -0.98
C LEU A 151 -9.51 -1.67 -0.42
N TRP A 152 -8.33 -1.41 -0.96
CA TRP A 152 -7.09 -1.94 -0.42
C TRP A 152 -6.32 -0.86 0.30
N CYS A 153 -6.01 -1.14 1.56
CA CYS A 153 -5.28 -0.24 2.44
C CYS A 153 -3.95 -0.89 2.82
N ALA A 154 -2.95 -0.08 3.15
CA ALA A 154 -1.72 -0.57 3.74
C ALA A 154 -1.36 0.25 4.97
N GLY A 155 -1.00 -0.42 6.06
CA GLY A 155 -0.65 0.19 7.33
C GLY A 155 0.58 -0.48 7.95
N ILE A 156 1.09 0.05 9.04
CA ILE A 156 2.21 -0.59 9.77
C ILE A 156 1.80 -1.02 11.18
N GLU A 157 0.66 -0.55 11.65
CA GLU A 157 0.22 -0.72 13.03
C GLU A 157 -0.53 -2.03 13.19
N ASN A 158 -0.26 -2.72 14.30
CA ASN A 158 -1.10 -3.82 14.75
C ASN A 158 -2.25 -3.26 15.61
N THR A 159 -3.22 -2.62 14.96
CA THR A 159 -4.38 -2.01 15.61
C THR A 159 -5.66 -2.66 15.16
N GLU A 160 -6.69 -2.60 16.01
CA GLU A 160 -8.02 -3.08 15.64
C GLU A 160 -8.51 -2.38 14.38
N THR A 161 -8.87 -3.17 13.39
CA THR A 161 -9.33 -2.69 12.10
C THR A 161 -10.86 -2.62 12.09
N PRO A 162 -11.46 -1.62 11.41
CA PRO A 162 -12.91 -1.55 11.26
C PRO A 162 -13.51 -2.88 10.80
N PRO A 163 -14.69 -3.31 11.30
CA PRO A 163 -15.31 -4.60 10.92
C PRO A 163 -15.59 -4.77 9.43
N ALA A 164 -15.64 -3.67 8.68
CA ALA A 164 -15.77 -3.67 7.22
C ALA A 164 -14.49 -4.13 6.49
N LEU A 165 -13.36 -4.31 7.19
CA LEU A 165 -12.06 -4.69 6.63
C LEU A 165 -11.74 -6.14 6.95
N GLN A 166 -11.29 -6.88 5.94
CA GLN A 166 -10.53 -8.09 6.15
C GLN A 166 -9.04 -7.71 6.30
N THR A 167 -8.42 -8.19 7.35
CA THR A 167 -7.02 -7.85 7.65
C THR A 167 -6.11 -9.02 7.30
N GLN A 168 -5.06 -8.74 6.54
CA GLN A 168 -4.02 -9.71 6.23
C GLN A 168 -2.66 -9.18 6.67
N VAL A 169 -2.02 -9.92 7.58
CA VAL A 169 -0.69 -9.56 8.07
C VAL A 169 0.35 -10.25 7.19
N PHE A 170 1.22 -9.46 6.54
CA PHE A 170 2.30 -9.99 5.71
C PHE A 170 3.61 -9.97 6.49
N THR A 171 3.97 -11.09 7.11
CA THR A 171 5.20 -11.19 7.90
C THR A 171 6.42 -11.60 7.09
N VAL A 172 6.25 -12.04 5.84
CA VAL A 172 7.38 -12.42 4.97
C VAL A 172 7.87 -11.18 4.20
N PRO A 173 9.15 -10.80 4.30
CA PRO A 173 9.68 -9.65 3.58
C PRO A 173 9.80 -9.93 2.08
N LEU A 174 9.21 -9.09 1.22
CA LEU A 174 9.18 -9.32 -0.23
C LEU A 174 10.42 -8.82 -0.97
N ARG A 175 11.08 -7.76 -0.50
CA ARG A 175 12.15 -7.05 -1.24
C ARG A 175 13.36 -6.66 -0.40
N SER A 176 13.42 -7.06 0.86
CA SER A 176 14.54 -6.68 1.72
C SER A 176 15.58 -7.77 1.78
N ALA A 177 16.81 -7.37 1.49
CA ALA A 177 17.97 -8.22 1.69
C ALA A 177 18.18 -8.49 3.20
N PRO A 178 18.78 -9.64 3.57
CA PRO A 178 19.05 -9.98 4.97
C PRO A 178 19.80 -8.90 5.75
N ALA A 179 20.78 -8.21 5.13
CA ALA A 179 21.50 -7.11 5.78
C ALA A 179 20.58 -5.96 6.21
N VAL A 180 19.55 -5.63 5.41
CA VAL A 180 18.57 -4.59 5.75
C VAL A 180 17.68 -5.06 6.91
N LEU A 181 17.26 -6.32 6.91
CA LEU A 181 16.42 -6.89 7.97
C LEU A 181 17.11 -6.81 9.35
N ARG A 182 18.42 -7.07 9.41
CA ARG A 182 19.21 -6.97 10.65
C ARG A 182 19.22 -5.55 11.22
N GLU A 183 19.25 -4.53 10.37
CA GLU A 183 19.27 -3.11 10.81
C GLU A 183 17.92 -2.64 11.35
N ILE A 184 16.82 -3.15 10.78
CA ILE A 184 15.47 -2.71 11.17
C ILE A 184 14.88 -3.53 12.33
N GLN A 185 15.43 -4.71 12.63
CA GLN A 185 14.97 -5.57 13.72
C GLN A 185 14.86 -4.82 15.08
N PRO A 186 15.87 -4.05 15.53
CA PRO A 186 15.78 -3.33 16.80
C PRO A 186 14.71 -2.22 16.79
N VAL A 187 14.38 -1.70 15.61
CA VAL A 187 13.38 -0.65 15.41
C VAL A 187 11.97 -1.26 15.46
N ILE A 188 11.76 -2.42 14.84
CA ILE A 188 10.46 -3.13 14.82
C ILE A 188 9.95 -3.41 16.23
N HIS A 189 10.82 -3.88 17.11
CA HIS A 189 10.48 -4.15 18.51
C HIS A 189 10.03 -2.89 19.29
N ARG A 190 10.36 -1.68 18.82
CA ARG A 190 9.92 -0.42 19.45
C ARG A 190 8.54 0.06 19.00
N PHE A 191 8.03 -0.41 17.86
CA PHE A 191 6.84 0.16 17.21
C PHE A 191 5.58 -0.71 17.25
N ALA A 192 5.54 -1.75 18.09
CA ALA A 192 4.42 -2.70 18.16
C ALA A 192 4.02 -3.26 16.77
N VAL A 193 5.03 -3.48 15.93
CA VAL A 193 4.88 -4.10 14.60
C VAL A 193 5.14 -5.60 14.75
N HIS A 194 4.47 -6.43 13.94
CA HIS A 194 4.74 -7.86 13.90
C HIS A 194 6.17 -8.14 13.46
N ASP A 195 6.79 -9.14 14.08
CA ASP A 195 8.08 -9.64 13.66
C ASP A 195 8.02 -10.26 12.26
N TYR A 196 9.13 -10.17 11.53
CA TYR A 196 9.25 -10.88 10.26
C TYR A 196 9.32 -12.39 10.50
N SER A 197 8.57 -13.14 9.69
CA SER A 197 8.73 -14.59 9.57
C SER A 197 9.78 -14.92 8.53
N ASP A 198 10.39 -16.10 8.65
CA ASP A 198 11.24 -16.65 7.60
C ASP A 198 10.44 -16.76 6.29
N SER A 199 11.07 -16.39 5.19
CA SER A 199 10.49 -16.55 3.85
C SER A 199 10.53 -18.00 3.37
N GLY A 200 11.36 -18.85 3.98
CA GLY A 200 11.62 -20.22 3.53
C GLY A 200 12.34 -20.30 2.17
N VAL A 201 12.63 -19.14 1.56
CA VAL A 201 13.34 -19.01 0.30
C VAL A 201 14.71 -18.41 0.59
N PRO A 202 15.81 -19.09 0.27
CA PRO A 202 17.14 -18.54 0.45
C PRO A 202 17.26 -17.21 -0.31
N ALA A 203 17.71 -16.16 0.40
CA ALA A 203 18.00 -14.90 -0.25
C ALA A 203 19.14 -15.11 -1.27
N PRO A 204 19.12 -14.45 -2.46
CA PRO A 204 20.19 -14.55 -3.45
C PRO A 204 21.58 -14.16 -2.90
N GLY A 205 21.60 -13.39 -1.82
CA GLY A 205 22.77 -13.05 -1.04
C GLY A 205 22.39 -12.15 0.14
N ASP A 206 23.38 -11.76 0.92
CA ASP A 206 23.19 -10.94 2.11
C ASP A 206 22.77 -9.48 1.80
N GLY A 207 22.95 -9.06 0.55
CA GLY A 207 22.74 -7.69 0.07
C GLY A 207 24.01 -6.85 0.07
N LEU A 208 23.89 -5.59 -0.35
CA LEU A 208 24.98 -4.63 -0.25
C LEU A 208 25.21 -4.22 1.22
N SER A 209 26.43 -3.77 1.52
CA SER A 209 26.73 -3.16 2.81
C SER A 209 25.79 -1.99 3.10
N VAL A 210 25.31 -1.94 4.34
CA VAL A 210 24.39 -0.89 4.79
C VAL A 210 25.16 0.41 4.93
N ILE A 211 24.58 1.49 4.38
CA ILE A 211 25.10 2.85 4.53
C ILE A 211 24.22 3.59 5.51
N ARG A 212 24.81 4.00 6.64
CA ARG A 212 24.09 4.68 7.72
C ARG A 212 24.29 6.19 7.59
N LEU A 213 23.30 6.85 7.03
CA LEU A 213 23.19 8.30 7.08
C LEU A 213 22.45 8.69 8.34
N SER A 214 22.90 9.76 8.98
CA SER A 214 22.34 10.15 10.26
C SER A 214 22.03 11.63 10.33
N HIS A 215 20.93 11.96 10.99
CA HIS A 215 20.46 13.33 11.14
C HIS A 215 21.07 13.95 12.39
N HIS A 216 22.30 14.46 12.26
CA HIS A 216 22.98 15.14 13.36
C HIS A 216 23.85 16.29 12.87
N GLY A 217 23.98 17.33 13.68
CA GLY A 217 24.88 18.46 13.44
C GLY A 217 24.18 19.69 12.85
N ASN A 218 24.92 20.81 12.81
CA ASN A 218 24.36 22.13 12.55
C ASN A 218 23.85 22.34 11.11
N ALA A 219 24.25 21.48 10.17
CA ALA A 219 23.77 21.54 8.79
C ALA A 219 22.33 21.00 8.63
N HIS A 220 21.82 20.24 9.61
CA HIS A 220 20.48 19.69 9.58
C HIS A 220 19.50 20.63 10.31
N THR A 221 18.79 21.44 9.52
CA THR A 221 17.87 22.46 10.06
C THR A 221 16.45 21.97 10.32
N GLY A 222 16.09 20.77 9.83
CA GLY A 222 14.77 20.16 10.04
C GLY A 222 14.70 19.42 11.38
N ARG A 223 13.53 19.40 12.03
CA ARG A 223 13.34 18.64 13.29
C ARG A 223 13.42 17.12 13.07
N TRP A 224 13.01 16.66 11.90
CA TRP A 224 12.95 15.25 11.54
C TRP A 224 13.75 15.01 10.26
N PRO A 225 14.35 13.81 10.08
CA PRO A 225 15.04 13.47 8.84
C PRO A 225 14.17 13.64 7.59
N LEU A 226 12.86 13.36 7.69
CA LEU A 226 11.91 13.46 6.58
C LEU A 226 11.70 14.90 6.09
N ASP A 227 11.86 15.89 6.96
CA ASP A 227 11.62 17.30 6.65
C ASP A 227 12.93 18.07 6.43
N CYS A 228 14.08 17.38 6.46
CA CYS A 228 15.40 17.99 6.40
C CYS A 228 15.97 17.95 4.97
N ALA A 229 16.13 19.12 4.36
CA ALA A 229 16.71 19.25 3.02
C ALA A 229 18.12 18.65 2.95
N GLN A 230 18.95 18.83 3.99
CA GLN A 230 20.30 18.26 4.05
C GLN A 230 20.26 16.73 4.04
N CYS A 231 19.36 16.08 4.80
CA CYS A 231 19.19 14.63 4.72
C CYS A 231 18.87 14.16 3.31
N GLY A 232 18.01 14.90 2.59
CA GLY A 232 17.73 14.63 1.18
C GLY A 232 18.96 14.74 0.29
N GLN A 233 19.82 15.74 0.53
CA GLN A 233 21.08 15.92 -0.20
C GLN A 233 22.08 14.80 0.08
N ASP A 234 22.23 14.39 1.34
CA ASP A 234 23.15 13.33 1.74
C ASP A 234 22.72 11.99 1.10
N ILE A 235 21.41 11.70 1.10
CA ILE A 235 20.85 10.53 0.41
C ILE A 235 21.14 10.61 -1.09
N ALA A 236 20.89 11.76 -1.72
CA ALA A 236 21.13 11.95 -3.15
C ALA A 236 22.61 11.79 -3.53
N ALA A 237 23.52 12.30 -2.70
CA ALA A 237 24.96 12.15 -2.90
C ALA A 237 25.37 10.66 -2.89
N GLU A 238 24.85 9.89 -1.94
CA GLU A 238 25.15 8.47 -1.82
C GLU A 238 24.57 7.66 -2.98
N LEU A 239 23.32 7.93 -3.37
CA LEU A 239 22.70 7.30 -4.55
C LEU A 239 23.48 7.56 -5.84
N ARG A 240 24.00 8.78 -6.02
CA ARG A 240 24.87 9.12 -7.16
C ARG A 240 26.20 8.39 -7.11
N ARG A 241 26.81 8.27 -5.92
CA ARG A 241 28.05 7.50 -5.71
C ARG A 241 27.87 6.03 -6.08
N LEU A 242 26.71 5.46 -5.75
CA LEU A 242 26.31 4.10 -6.13
C LEU A 242 25.89 3.96 -7.60
N GLY A 243 25.84 5.05 -8.37
CA GLY A 243 25.47 5.03 -9.79
C GLY A 243 23.98 4.86 -10.07
N VAL A 244 23.11 5.02 -9.06
CA VAL A 244 21.66 4.94 -9.22
C VAL A 244 21.18 6.06 -10.15
N GLY A 245 20.40 5.71 -11.17
CA GLY A 245 19.87 6.67 -12.15
C GLY A 245 20.83 7.05 -13.27
N LYS A 246 22.04 6.48 -13.33
CA LYS A 246 22.86 6.55 -14.55
C LYS A 246 22.22 5.63 -15.59
N LEU A 247 21.76 6.21 -16.70
CA LEU A 247 21.38 5.44 -17.88
C LEU A 247 22.61 4.65 -18.32
N CYS A 248 22.55 3.33 -18.18
CA CYS A 248 23.54 2.48 -18.83
C CYS A 248 23.34 2.68 -20.33
N SER A 249 24.28 3.35 -20.98
CA SER A 249 24.41 3.31 -22.44
C SER A 249 24.83 1.88 -22.81
N TRP A 250 23.84 1.06 -23.13
CA TRP A 250 24.03 -0.21 -23.83
C TRP A 250 24.04 0.05 -25.33
#